data_AF-A0A2N0R8T2-F1
#
_entry.id   AF-A0A2N0R8T2-F1
#
_cell.length_a   1.000
_cell.length_b   1.000
_cell.length_c   1.000
_cell.angle_alpha   90.00
_cell.angle_beta   90.00
_cell.angle_gamma   90.00
#
_symmetry.space_group_name_H-M   'P 1'
#
loop_
_entity.id
_entity.type
_entity.pdbx_description
1 polymer ?
#
loop_
_entity_poly.entity_id
_entity_poly.type
_entity_poly.pdbx_seq_one_letter_code
_entity_poly.pdbx_strand_id
1 'polypeptide(L)'
;MSLKDFFMKLVNKEISPECNIAMTSSKEIERIELSEALAASATQAATPASQNGFAILMQNARKSKLYLPTFPQLGNRKQTLRNDLVDWIHNNGGEWFTQSYANTQGKEFIVSLTEAIWYIDMHSHKKLEERSFHIPNIFLEFFDRTNSESHKHSRKLFDANELNLHCQSLAPCATSSWMLMANFDWLRGAFDNFIVAISNYTGYLQCHHNVTAVNHASEFPYDSSIEQ
;
A
#
# COMPACT_ATOMS: atom_id res chain seq x y z
N MET A 1 -16.05 -11.61 6.90
CA MET A 1 -15.70 -10.20 7.20
C MET A 1 -15.26 -9.55 5.90
N SER A 2 -15.80 -8.40 5.51
CA SER A 2 -15.29 -7.70 4.32
C SER A 2 -13.94 -7.03 4.64
N LEU A 3 -13.09 -6.79 3.64
CA LEU A 3 -11.82 -6.10 3.83
C LEU A 3 -12.02 -4.70 4.44
N LYS A 4 -13.10 -4.03 4.06
CA LYS A 4 -13.53 -2.75 4.64
C LYS A 4 -13.88 -2.88 6.13
N ASP A 5 -14.61 -3.92 6.52
CA ASP A 5 -14.94 -4.17 7.92
C ASP A 5 -13.70 -4.50 8.75
N PHE A 6 -12.73 -5.22 8.16
CA PHE A 6 -11.44 -5.49 8.80
C PHE A 6 -10.69 -4.19 9.09
N PHE A 7 -10.53 -3.31 8.10
CA PHE A 7 -9.83 -2.03 8.29
C PHE A 7 -10.55 -1.11 9.27
N MET A 8 -11.88 -1.02 9.22
CA MET A 8 -12.66 -0.22 10.17
C MET A 8 -12.48 -0.72 11.60
N LYS A 9 -12.53 -2.05 11.82
CA LYS A 9 -12.29 -2.64 13.13
C LYS A 9 -10.83 -2.49 13.58
N LEU A 10 -9.87 -2.54 12.66
CA LEU A 10 -8.45 -2.30 12.94
C LEU A 10 -8.22 -0.87 13.42
N VAL A 11 -8.77 0.12 12.71
CA VAL A 11 -8.68 1.55 13.06
C VAL A 11 -9.35 1.82 14.40
N ASN A 12 -10.48 1.17 14.67
CA ASN A 12 -11.21 1.33 15.93
C ASN A 12 -10.66 0.49 17.10
N LYS A 13 -9.55 -0.26 16.90
CA LYS A 13 -8.97 -1.19 17.90
C LYS A 13 -9.96 -2.27 18.38
N GLU A 14 -10.97 -2.60 17.58
CA GLU A 14 -12.02 -3.58 17.90
C GLU A 14 -11.61 -5.03 17.57
N ILE A 15 -10.48 -5.22 16.90
CA ILE A 15 -9.87 -6.54 16.67
C ILE A 15 -8.51 -6.60 17.35
N SER A 16 -8.46 -7.34 18.46
CA SER A 16 -7.23 -7.93 18.99
C SER A 16 -6.96 -9.21 18.19
N PRO A 17 -5.73 -9.47 17.70
CA PRO A 17 -5.43 -10.65 16.89
C PRO A 17 -5.27 -11.85 17.82
N GLU A 18 -6.36 -12.31 18.42
CA GLU A 18 -6.41 -13.65 18.98
C GLU A 18 -6.35 -14.64 17.82
N CYS A 19 -5.24 -15.38 17.82
CA CYS A 19 -4.83 -16.33 16.80
C CYS A 19 -5.93 -17.33 16.44
N ASN A 20 -5.89 -17.74 15.17
CA ASN A 20 -6.56 -18.86 14.48
C ASN A 20 -7.72 -18.45 13.55
N ILE A 21 -7.40 -18.21 12.28
CA ILE A 21 -8.39 -18.30 11.20
C ILE A 21 -7.82 -19.16 10.07
N ALA A 22 -8.45 -20.32 9.86
CA ALA A 22 -8.23 -21.16 8.70
C ALA A 22 -8.71 -20.44 7.43
N MET A 23 -7.85 -20.43 6.41
CA MET A 23 -8.11 -19.87 5.09
C MET A 23 -9.10 -20.76 4.33
N THR A 24 -10.30 -20.26 4.04
CA THR A 24 -11.23 -20.92 3.11
C THR A 24 -11.50 -20.04 1.90
N SER A 25 -11.45 -20.69 0.73
CA SER A 25 -11.41 -20.12 -0.60
C SER A 25 -12.65 -19.32 -1.02
N SER A 26 -12.35 -18.36 -1.88
CA SER A 26 -13.19 -17.54 -2.76
C SER A 26 -14.53 -18.13 -3.21
N LYS A 27 -15.56 -17.26 -3.29
CA LYS A 27 -16.66 -17.41 -4.26
C LYS A 27 -16.96 -16.07 -4.94
N GLU A 28 -17.11 -16.24 -6.23
CA GLU A 28 -17.37 -15.36 -7.37
C GLU A 28 -18.52 -14.36 -7.14
N ILE A 29 -18.35 -13.11 -7.58
CA ILE A 29 -19.46 -12.15 -7.73
C ILE A 29 -19.62 -11.86 -9.23
N GLU A 30 -20.85 -12.11 -9.68
CA GLU A 30 -21.33 -12.07 -11.06
C GLU A 30 -21.16 -10.71 -11.73
N ARG A 31 -20.78 -10.76 -13.01
CA ARG A 31 -20.72 -9.60 -13.91
C ARG A 31 -22.14 -9.12 -14.23
N ILE A 32 -22.35 -7.80 -14.16
CA ILE A 32 -23.49 -7.13 -14.77
C ILE A 32 -23.03 -6.63 -16.15
N GLU A 33 -23.59 -7.20 -17.21
CA GLU A 33 -23.44 -6.71 -18.59
C GLU A 33 -24.40 -5.52 -18.81
N LEU A 34 -23.86 -4.36 -19.20
CA LEU A 34 -24.65 -3.31 -19.83
C LEU A 34 -24.59 -3.49 -21.35
N SER A 35 -25.67 -3.97 -21.94
CA SER A 35 -25.88 -3.96 -23.39
C SER A 35 -26.49 -2.63 -23.82
N GLU A 36 -25.77 -1.84 -24.62
CA GLU A 36 -26.38 -0.78 -25.44
C GLU A 36 -26.54 -1.30 -26.88
N ALA A 37 -27.79 -1.56 -27.24
CA ALA A 37 -28.18 -1.80 -28.63
C ALA A 37 -28.59 -0.46 -29.26
N LEU A 38 -27.93 -0.08 -30.36
CA LEU A 38 -28.47 0.89 -31.31
C LEU A 38 -28.37 0.28 -32.71
N ALA A 39 -29.54 -0.18 -33.18
CA ALA A 39 -29.76 -0.52 -34.57
C ALA A 39 -30.13 0.74 -35.35
N ALA A 40 -29.44 1.02 -36.46
CA ALA A 40 -30.05 1.49 -37.70
C ALA A 40 -29.03 1.55 -38.85
N SER A 41 -29.30 0.69 -39.84
CA SER A 41 -29.08 0.77 -41.28
C SER A 41 -27.76 1.29 -41.88
N ALA A 42 -27.12 0.37 -42.59
CA ALA A 42 -26.10 0.61 -43.60
C ALA A 42 -26.62 1.47 -44.77
N THR A 43 -25.81 2.42 -45.23
CA THR A 43 -25.68 2.77 -46.64
C THR A 43 -24.23 3.16 -46.89
N GLN A 44 -23.56 2.40 -47.75
CA GLN A 44 -22.17 2.61 -48.16
C GLN A 44 -22.10 3.72 -49.22
N ALA A 45 -21.19 4.67 -49.04
CA ALA A 45 -20.54 5.40 -50.13
C ALA A 45 -19.14 5.82 -49.65
N ALA A 46 -18.11 5.28 -50.28
CA ALA A 46 -16.72 5.59 -49.99
C ALA A 46 -16.36 7.00 -50.49
N THR A 47 -15.89 7.86 -49.59
CA THR A 47 -15.17 9.11 -49.88
C THR A 47 -14.20 9.41 -48.73
N PRO A 48 -13.12 10.18 -48.96
CA PRO A 48 -11.90 10.14 -48.15
C PRO A 48 -12.19 10.54 -46.71
N ALA A 49 -11.43 9.95 -45.78
CA ALA A 49 -11.58 10.10 -44.33
C ALA A 49 -11.47 11.57 -43.87
N SER A 50 -12.54 12.35 -44.05
CA SER A 50 -12.76 13.55 -43.27
C SER A 50 -13.05 13.06 -41.85
N GLN A 51 -12.11 13.27 -40.93
CA GLN A 51 -12.44 13.15 -39.52
C GLN A 51 -13.60 14.10 -39.24
N ASN A 52 -14.81 13.56 -39.06
CA ASN A 52 -15.96 14.39 -38.72
C ASN A 52 -15.67 15.06 -37.37
N GLY A 53 -16.16 16.29 -37.16
CA GLY A 53 -15.90 17.03 -35.92
C GLY A 53 -16.26 16.23 -34.66
N PHE A 54 -17.23 15.30 -34.77
CA PHE A 54 -17.57 14.34 -33.73
C PHE A 54 -16.46 13.32 -33.42
N ALA A 55 -15.77 12.77 -34.42
CA ALA A 55 -14.60 11.91 -34.21
C ALA A 55 -13.45 12.68 -33.56
N ILE A 56 -13.26 13.95 -33.92
CA ILE A 56 -12.27 14.83 -33.28
C ILE A 56 -12.65 15.09 -31.82
N LEU A 57 -13.93 15.38 -31.53
CA LEU A 57 -14.43 15.57 -30.17
C LEU A 57 -14.36 14.27 -29.35
N MET A 58 -14.73 13.13 -29.92
CA MET A 58 -14.60 11.80 -29.29
C MET A 58 -13.15 11.44 -29.04
N GLN A 59 -12.24 11.74 -29.97
CA GLN A 59 -10.81 11.49 -29.81
C GLN A 59 -10.20 12.42 -28.76
N ASN A 60 -10.62 13.69 -28.69
CA ASN A 60 -10.18 14.62 -27.65
C ASN A 60 -10.80 14.30 -26.28
N ALA A 61 -12.03 13.80 -26.21
CA ALA A 61 -12.64 13.30 -24.98
C ALA A 61 -11.95 12.04 -24.46
N ARG A 62 -11.47 11.17 -25.36
CA ARG A 62 -10.65 9.99 -25.03
C ARG A 62 -9.22 10.34 -24.63
N LYS A 63 -8.70 11.50 -25.04
CA LYS A 63 -7.44 12.06 -24.52
C LYS A 63 -7.68 12.68 -23.14
N SER A 64 -8.24 11.93 -22.20
CA SER A 64 -8.25 12.35 -20.80
C SER A 64 -6.80 12.57 -20.40
N LYS A 65 -6.43 13.84 -20.16
CA LYS A 65 -5.09 14.18 -19.71
C LYS A 65 -4.93 13.54 -18.33
N LEU A 66 -3.99 12.62 -18.23
CA LEU A 66 -3.63 12.00 -16.98
C LEU A 66 -2.50 12.81 -16.33
N TYR A 67 -2.45 12.78 -15.00
CA TYR A 67 -1.61 13.67 -14.20
C TYR A 67 -0.86 12.89 -13.13
N LEU A 68 0.41 13.25 -12.97
CA LEU A 68 1.26 12.77 -11.88
C LEU A 68 1.40 13.81 -10.77
N PRO A 69 1.61 13.37 -9.52
CA PRO A 69 1.92 14.26 -8.40
C PRO A 69 3.23 15.02 -8.66
N THR A 70 3.21 16.34 -8.47
CA THR A 70 4.42 17.16 -8.67
C THR A 70 5.17 17.42 -7.37
N PHE A 71 6.42 16.98 -7.27
CA PHE A 71 7.28 17.23 -6.11
C PHE A 71 8.41 18.21 -6.43
N PRO A 72 8.90 18.99 -5.44
CA PRO A 72 10.11 19.77 -5.59
C PRO A 72 11.31 18.88 -5.95
N GLN A 73 12.04 19.27 -7.00
CA GLN A 73 13.24 18.58 -7.47
C GLN A 73 14.44 19.01 -6.64
N LEU A 74 14.72 18.29 -5.54
CA LEU A 74 15.93 18.45 -4.72
C LEU A 74 16.13 17.22 -3.86
N GLY A 75 17.39 16.80 -3.71
CA GLY A 75 17.93 16.25 -2.47
C GLY A 75 17.84 14.74 -2.24
N ASN A 76 18.17 14.39 -1.00
CA ASN A 76 18.61 13.12 -0.41
C ASN A 76 17.96 11.80 -0.91
N ARG A 77 18.54 10.67 -0.49
CA ARG A 77 18.12 9.31 -0.89
C ARG A 77 16.62 9.01 -0.70
N LYS A 78 15.97 9.61 0.29
CA LYS A 78 14.53 9.44 0.53
C LYS A 78 13.70 10.17 -0.53
N GLN A 79 14.15 11.35 -0.95
CA GLN A 79 13.54 12.09 -2.05
C GLN A 79 13.76 11.37 -3.39
N THR A 80 14.93 10.71 -3.58
CA THR A 80 15.15 9.79 -4.70
C THR A 80 14.13 8.65 -4.69
N LEU A 81 13.96 7.95 -3.56
CA LEU A 81 12.94 6.91 -3.43
C LEU A 81 11.53 7.42 -3.80
N ARG A 82 11.16 8.61 -3.32
CA ARG A 82 9.85 9.20 -3.65
C ARG A 82 9.68 9.43 -5.15
N ASN A 83 10.71 9.95 -5.82
CA ASN A 83 10.66 10.20 -7.26
C ASN A 83 10.59 8.87 -8.03
N ASP A 84 11.37 7.87 -7.62
CA ASP A 84 11.32 6.53 -8.22
C ASP A 84 9.93 5.88 -8.06
N LEU A 85 9.24 6.11 -6.94
CA LEU A 85 7.85 5.67 -6.75
C LEU A 85 6.88 6.38 -7.70
N VAL A 86 7.08 7.67 -7.98
CA VAL A 86 6.26 8.40 -8.97
C VAL A 86 6.49 7.84 -10.37
N ASP A 87 7.75 7.62 -10.75
CA ASP A 87 8.11 7.05 -12.05
C ASP A 87 7.59 5.62 -12.17
N TRP A 88 7.66 4.82 -11.11
CA TRP A 88 7.11 3.47 -11.06
C TRP A 88 5.59 3.45 -11.26
N ILE A 89 4.87 4.34 -10.58
CA ILE A 89 3.41 4.48 -10.75
C ILE A 89 3.09 4.85 -12.21
N HIS A 90 3.80 5.81 -12.80
CA HIS A 90 3.65 6.18 -14.20
C HIS A 90 3.93 5.01 -15.17
N ASN A 91 5.04 4.30 -14.97
CA ASN A 91 5.48 3.21 -15.85
C ASN A 91 4.52 2.02 -15.85
N ASN A 92 3.70 1.87 -14.80
CA ASN A 92 2.66 0.86 -14.70
C ASN A 92 1.25 1.39 -15.07
N GLY A 93 1.15 2.60 -15.62
CA GLY A 93 -0.11 3.21 -16.06
C GLY A 93 -0.97 3.77 -14.92
N GLY A 94 -0.43 3.86 -13.71
CA GLY A 94 -1.06 4.51 -12.58
C GLY A 94 -0.94 6.02 -12.71
N GLU A 95 -2.04 6.72 -12.97
CA GLU A 95 -2.07 8.18 -13.09
C GLU A 95 -3.44 8.70 -12.64
N TRP A 96 -3.52 9.96 -12.24
CA TRP A 96 -4.78 10.56 -11.78
C TRP A 96 -5.45 11.36 -12.89
N PHE A 97 -6.79 11.34 -12.91
CA PHE A 97 -7.60 12.01 -13.95
C PHE A 97 -7.57 13.54 -13.88
N THR A 98 -7.20 14.13 -12.74
CA THR A 98 -7.07 15.58 -12.62
C THR A 98 -5.79 15.94 -11.87
N GLN A 99 -5.22 17.10 -12.22
CA GLN A 99 -4.07 17.66 -11.52
C GLN A 99 -4.35 17.89 -10.03
N SER A 100 -5.60 18.22 -9.68
CA SER A 100 -6.02 18.43 -8.29
C SER A 100 -5.95 17.13 -7.50
N TYR A 101 -6.49 16.02 -8.04
CA TYR A 101 -6.37 14.70 -7.40
C TYR A 101 -4.92 14.25 -7.29
N ALA A 102 -4.14 14.41 -8.36
CA ALA A 102 -2.71 14.08 -8.35
C ALA A 102 -1.97 14.86 -7.25
N ASN A 103 -2.24 16.16 -7.10
CA ASN A 103 -1.56 17.02 -6.13
C ASN A 103 -2.14 17.01 -4.72
N THR A 104 -3.20 16.24 -4.46
CA THR A 104 -3.78 16.06 -3.13
C THR A 104 -3.63 14.59 -2.72
N GLN A 105 -4.57 13.76 -3.15
CA GLN A 105 -4.62 12.33 -2.84
C GLN A 105 -3.42 11.56 -3.40
N GLY A 106 -2.99 11.86 -4.63
CA GLY A 106 -1.81 11.21 -5.21
C GLY A 106 -0.52 11.54 -4.46
N LYS A 107 -0.35 12.80 -4.04
CA LYS A 107 0.78 13.19 -3.18
C LYS A 107 0.75 12.51 -1.84
N GLU A 108 -0.40 12.51 -1.17
CA GLU A 108 -0.58 11.87 0.13
C GLU A 108 -0.22 10.39 0.06
N PHE A 109 -0.73 9.68 -0.95
CA PHE A 109 -0.39 8.28 -1.20
C PHE A 109 1.13 8.06 -1.40
N ILE A 110 1.74 8.79 -2.33
CA ILE A 110 3.18 8.66 -2.61
C ILE A 110 4.01 8.96 -1.35
N VAL A 111 3.65 9.98 -0.58
CA VAL A 111 4.34 10.33 0.67
C VAL A 111 4.18 9.22 1.70
N SER A 112 2.95 8.77 1.99
CA SER A 112 2.70 7.70 2.96
C SER A 112 3.44 6.40 2.59
N LEU A 113 3.46 6.04 1.31
CA LEU A 113 4.18 4.87 0.82
C LEU A 113 5.69 5.04 0.94
N THR A 114 6.22 6.22 0.60
CA THR A 114 7.64 6.55 0.77
C THR A 114 8.07 6.42 2.22
N GLU A 115 7.29 7.00 3.15
CA GLU A 115 7.59 6.96 4.58
C GLU A 115 7.61 5.53 5.12
N ALA A 116 6.61 4.71 4.77
CA ALA A 116 6.51 3.33 5.21
C ALA A 116 7.67 2.46 4.67
N ILE A 117 7.94 2.53 3.35
CA ILE A 117 9.04 1.78 2.74
C ILE A 117 10.38 2.22 3.35
N TRP A 118 10.61 3.52 3.46
CA TRP A 118 11.85 4.06 4.02
C TRP A 118 12.07 3.59 5.47
N TYR A 119 11.03 3.63 6.30
CA TYR A 119 11.10 3.18 7.67
C TYR A 119 11.42 1.68 7.76
N ILE A 120 10.72 0.84 6.99
CA ILE A 120 10.97 -0.61 6.96
C ILE A 120 12.39 -0.90 6.47
N ASP A 121 12.85 -0.18 5.44
CA ASP A 121 14.18 -0.35 4.88
C ASP A 121 15.28 -0.02 5.91
N MET A 122 15.13 1.08 6.65
CA MET A 122 16.06 1.46 7.73
C MET A 122 16.21 0.36 8.80
N HIS A 123 15.15 -0.41 9.05
CA HIS A 123 15.10 -1.47 10.07
C HIS A 123 15.36 -2.87 9.50
N SER A 124 15.57 -2.98 8.18
CA SER A 124 15.72 -4.20 7.37
C SER A 124 14.42 -4.97 7.16
N HIS A 125 13.89 -4.92 5.94
CA HIS A 125 12.72 -5.69 5.52
C HIS A 125 12.85 -7.21 5.78
N LYS A 126 14.07 -7.76 5.69
CA LYS A 126 14.36 -9.18 5.97
C LYS A 126 13.87 -9.69 7.32
N LYS A 127 13.79 -8.82 8.34
CA LYS A 127 13.27 -9.22 9.67
C LYS A 127 11.78 -9.58 9.64
N LEU A 128 11.01 -8.99 8.72
CA LEU A 128 9.61 -9.36 8.50
C LEU A 128 9.56 -10.75 7.86
N GLU A 129 10.39 -10.99 6.84
CA GLU A 129 10.46 -12.27 6.12
C GLU A 129 10.92 -13.43 7.02
N GLU A 130 11.91 -13.21 7.88
CA GLU A 130 12.37 -14.18 8.88
C GLU A 130 11.25 -14.67 9.81
N ARG A 131 10.21 -13.85 9.98
CA ARG A 131 9.02 -14.15 10.79
C ARG A 131 7.81 -14.53 9.93
N SER A 132 8.03 -14.84 8.65
CA SER A 132 7.01 -15.21 7.66
C SER A 132 5.97 -14.12 7.36
N PHE A 133 6.32 -12.85 7.58
CA PHE A 133 5.54 -11.70 7.11
C PHE A 133 6.12 -11.22 5.78
N HIS A 134 5.51 -11.66 4.67
CA HIS A 134 6.06 -11.42 3.35
C HIS A 134 5.64 -10.06 2.77
N ILE A 135 6.63 -9.31 2.30
CA ILE A 135 6.39 -8.09 1.51
C ILE A 135 6.06 -8.50 0.08
N PRO A 136 5.03 -7.94 -0.55
CA PRO A 136 4.72 -8.22 -1.95
C PRO A 136 5.88 -7.86 -2.88
N ASN A 137 6.20 -8.76 -3.82
CA ASN A 137 7.37 -8.66 -4.70
C ASN A 137 7.49 -7.32 -5.43
N ILE A 138 6.36 -6.70 -5.76
CA ILE A 138 6.32 -5.43 -6.49
C ILE A 138 6.93 -4.26 -5.71
N PHE A 139 7.03 -4.37 -4.38
CA PHE A 139 7.66 -3.36 -3.54
C PHE A 139 9.14 -3.65 -3.26
N LEU A 140 9.64 -4.87 -3.56
CA LEU A 140 10.99 -5.29 -3.18
C LEU A 140 12.09 -4.43 -3.82
N GLU A 141 11.84 -3.87 -5.01
CA GLU A 141 12.79 -2.98 -5.71
C GLU A 141 13.07 -1.64 -5.02
N PHE A 142 12.28 -1.30 -4.00
CA PHE A 142 12.41 -0.06 -3.24
C PHE A 142 13.20 -0.24 -1.93
N PHE A 143 13.60 -1.46 -1.58
CA PHE A 143 14.38 -1.75 -0.40
C PHE A 143 15.90 -1.83 -0.69
N ASP A 144 16.70 -1.94 0.37
CA ASP A 144 18.16 -1.93 0.41
C ASP A 144 18.81 -0.59 -0.01
N ARG A 145 18.07 0.52 0.09
CA ARG A 145 18.51 1.86 -0.34
C ARG A 145 19.13 2.69 0.79
N THR A 146 18.81 2.35 2.03
CA THR A 146 19.24 3.08 3.23
C THR A 146 20.69 2.80 3.66
N ASN A 147 21.52 2.08 2.87
CA ASN A 147 22.88 1.62 3.22
C ASN A 147 22.99 1.12 4.67
N SER A 148 22.22 0.11 5.02
CA SER A 148 22.25 -0.48 6.36
C SER A 148 23.52 -1.33 6.64
N GLU A 149 24.48 -1.38 5.71
CA GLU A 149 25.71 -2.17 5.84
C GLU A 149 26.78 -1.53 6.72
N SER A 150 26.82 -0.19 6.86
CA SER A 150 27.80 0.49 7.74
C SER A 150 27.46 0.40 9.23
N HIS A 151 26.28 -0.12 9.58
CA HIS A 151 25.76 -0.16 10.96
C HIS A 151 25.16 -1.53 11.33
N LYS A 152 25.70 -2.64 10.79
CA LYS A 152 25.21 -4.01 11.07
C LYS A 152 25.07 -4.32 12.58
N HIS A 153 25.89 -3.69 13.43
CA HIS A 153 25.87 -3.92 14.89
C HIS A 153 24.96 -2.96 15.68
N SER A 154 24.29 -1.99 15.04
CA SER A 154 23.45 -0.98 15.73
C SER A 154 22.09 -0.73 15.08
N ARG A 155 21.61 -1.59 14.17
CA ARG A 155 20.27 -1.40 13.59
C ARG A 155 19.24 -1.43 14.70
N LYS A 156 18.50 -0.32 14.83
CA LYS A 156 17.42 -0.20 15.79
C LYS A 156 16.39 -1.31 15.55
N LEU A 157 15.79 -1.78 16.63
CA LEU A 157 14.63 -2.66 16.55
C LEU A 157 13.44 -1.88 16.00
N PHE A 158 12.49 -2.60 15.42
CA PHE A 158 11.24 -1.99 14.98
C PHE A 158 10.48 -1.43 16.19
N ASP A 159 9.94 -0.23 16.03
CA ASP A 159 8.98 0.34 16.95
C ASP A 159 7.57 0.00 16.46
N ALA A 160 6.81 -0.71 17.29
CA ALA A 160 5.46 -1.14 16.95
C ALA A 160 4.50 0.04 16.77
N ASN A 161 4.67 1.12 17.53
CA ASN A 161 3.82 2.30 17.41
C ASN A 161 4.09 3.04 16.10
N GLU A 162 5.36 3.18 15.71
CA GLU A 162 5.75 3.83 14.47
C GLU A 162 5.27 3.03 13.24
N LEU A 163 5.42 1.70 13.25
CA LEU A 163 4.84 0.85 12.21
C LEU A 163 3.31 0.97 12.14
N ASN A 164 2.65 1.06 13.29
CA ASN A 164 1.21 1.24 13.33
C ASN A 164 0.78 2.59 12.73
N LEU A 165 1.55 3.67 12.96
CA LEU A 165 1.30 4.96 12.34
C LEU A 165 1.39 4.86 10.81
N HIS A 166 2.39 4.15 10.28
CA HIS A 166 2.49 3.91 8.85
C HIS A 166 1.27 3.13 8.30
N CYS A 167 0.80 2.09 9.00
CA CYS A 167 -0.45 1.40 8.63
C CYS A 167 -1.65 2.35 8.60
N GLN A 168 -1.79 3.22 9.59
CA GLN A 168 -2.88 4.18 9.69
C GLN A 168 -2.84 5.23 8.57
N SER A 169 -1.65 5.63 8.12
CA SER A 169 -1.50 6.53 6.97
C SER A 169 -1.78 5.85 5.63
N LEU A 170 -1.55 4.53 5.52
CA LEU A 170 -1.75 3.78 4.27
C LEU A 170 -3.18 3.27 4.08
N ALA A 171 -3.86 2.87 5.17
CA ALA A 171 -5.19 2.25 5.09
C ALA A 171 -6.26 3.11 4.37
N PRO A 172 -6.33 4.44 4.56
CA PRO A 172 -7.28 5.27 3.81
C PRO A 172 -7.05 5.23 2.29
N CYS A 173 -5.80 5.11 1.84
CA CYS A 173 -5.48 5.03 0.42
C CYS A 173 -6.05 3.76 -0.23
N ALA A 174 -6.04 2.63 0.48
CA ALA A 174 -6.53 1.34 -0.05
C ALA A 174 -8.03 1.37 -0.38
N THR A 175 -8.79 2.20 0.35
CA THR A 175 -10.25 2.33 0.18
C THR A 175 -10.66 3.56 -0.62
N SER A 176 -9.70 4.36 -1.08
CA SER A 176 -9.97 5.58 -1.84
C SER A 176 -10.55 5.28 -3.22
N SER A 177 -11.49 6.10 -3.68
CA SER A 177 -12.17 5.89 -4.97
C SER A 177 -11.22 5.81 -6.16
N TRP A 178 -10.10 6.55 -6.12
CA TRP A 178 -9.08 6.51 -7.17
C TRP A 178 -8.29 5.18 -7.21
N MET A 179 -8.05 4.54 -6.05
CA MET A 179 -7.37 3.24 -5.96
C MET A 179 -8.24 2.10 -6.52
N LEU A 180 -9.57 2.30 -6.51
CA LEU A 180 -10.54 1.36 -7.07
C LEU A 180 -10.73 1.51 -8.58
N MET A 181 -10.04 2.45 -9.23
CA MET A 181 -10.10 2.64 -10.67
C MET A 181 -9.24 1.60 -11.40
N ALA A 182 -9.64 1.23 -12.63
CA ALA A 182 -9.03 0.15 -13.39
C ALA A 182 -7.52 0.33 -13.63
N ASN A 183 -7.04 1.58 -13.72
CA ASN A 183 -5.62 1.86 -13.94
C ASN A 183 -4.73 1.63 -12.70
N PHE A 184 -5.33 1.30 -11.55
CA PHE A 184 -4.64 0.89 -10.32
C PHE A 184 -4.92 -0.58 -9.95
N ASP A 185 -5.61 -1.35 -10.81
CA ASP A 185 -5.91 -2.77 -10.54
C ASP A 185 -4.65 -3.61 -10.29
N TRP A 186 -3.55 -3.30 -10.99
CA TRP A 186 -2.26 -3.96 -10.84
C TRP A 186 -1.64 -3.75 -9.44
N LEU A 187 -1.97 -2.65 -8.77
CA LEU A 187 -1.42 -2.27 -7.49
C LEU A 187 -2.29 -2.76 -6.32
N ARG A 188 -3.62 -2.72 -6.46
CA ARG A 188 -4.58 -2.88 -5.36
C ARG A 188 -4.29 -4.10 -4.47
N GLY A 189 -4.22 -5.28 -5.05
CA GLY A 189 -4.01 -6.52 -4.28
C GLY A 189 -2.64 -6.58 -3.60
N ALA A 190 -1.60 -6.07 -4.26
CA ALA A 190 -0.27 -5.99 -3.65
C ALA A 190 -0.27 -4.96 -2.51
N PHE A 191 -0.89 -3.81 -2.70
CA PHE A 191 -0.96 -2.77 -1.67
C PHE A 191 -1.73 -3.23 -0.42
N ASP A 192 -2.86 -3.93 -0.59
CA ASP A 192 -3.60 -4.52 0.52
C ASP A 192 -2.73 -5.52 1.29
N ASN A 193 -2.06 -6.43 0.58
CA ASN A 193 -1.16 -7.41 1.20
C ASN A 193 0.03 -6.74 1.92
N PHE A 194 0.53 -5.62 1.40
CA PHE A 194 1.59 -4.86 2.05
C PHE A 194 1.11 -4.28 3.38
N ILE A 195 -0.07 -3.65 3.41
CA ILE A 195 -0.64 -3.12 4.66
C ILE A 195 -0.90 -4.25 5.66
N VAL A 196 -1.46 -5.38 5.21
CA VAL A 196 -1.70 -6.56 6.07
C VAL A 196 -0.40 -7.11 6.64
N ALA A 197 0.66 -7.22 5.84
CA ALA A 197 1.97 -7.69 6.31
C ALA A 197 2.53 -6.78 7.41
N ILE A 198 2.49 -5.45 7.22
CA ILE A 198 2.93 -4.48 8.23
C ILE A 198 2.06 -4.58 9.48
N SER A 199 0.74 -4.63 9.33
CA SER A 199 -0.20 -4.70 10.46
C SER A 199 -0.03 -5.97 11.29
N ASN A 200 0.16 -7.12 10.64
CA ASN A 200 0.39 -8.39 11.34
C ASN A 200 1.72 -8.37 12.09
N TYR A 201 2.77 -7.81 11.48
CA TYR A 201 4.07 -7.67 12.12
C TYR A 201 4.02 -6.72 13.33
N THR A 202 3.27 -5.61 13.23
CA THR A 202 2.99 -4.73 14.37
C THR A 202 2.32 -5.49 15.52
N GLY A 203 1.29 -6.30 15.23
CA GLY A 203 0.63 -7.13 16.24
C GLY A 203 1.57 -8.13 16.89
N TYR A 204 2.46 -8.75 16.11
CA TYR A 204 3.52 -9.60 16.62
C TYR A 204 4.46 -8.86 17.59
N LEU A 205 4.92 -7.66 17.24
CA LEU A 205 5.82 -6.87 18.10
C LEU A 205 5.14 -6.48 19.43
N GLN A 206 3.86 -6.08 19.39
CA GLN A 206 3.10 -5.74 20.59
C GLN A 206 2.91 -6.96 21.50
N CYS A 207 2.56 -8.11 20.94
CA CYS A 207 2.44 -9.35 21.68
C CYS A 207 3.77 -9.75 22.34
N HIS A 208 4.87 -9.71 21.58
CA HIS A 208 6.20 -10.03 22.08
C HIS A 208 6.63 -9.11 23.23
N HIS A 209 6.36 -7.81 23.12
CA HIS A 209 6.64 -6.84 24.18
C HIS A 209 5.84 -7.15 25.46
N ASN A 210 4.55 -7.45 25.34
CA ASN A 210 3.69 -7.77 26.49
C ASN A 210 4.17 -9.03 27.22
N VAL A 211 4.52 -10.09 26.48
CA VAL A 211 5.06 -11.33 27.08
C VAL A 211 6.36 -11.05 27.83
N THR A 212 7.26 -10.23 27.25
CA THR A 212 8.53 -9.87 27.89
C THR A 212 8.31 -9.06 29.18
N ALA A 213 7.35 -8.11 29.17
CA ALA A 213 7.01 -7.32 30.34
C ALA A 213 6.40 -8.16 31.48
N VAL A 214 5.52 -9.10 31.16
CA VAL A 214 4.93 -10.03 32.13
C VAL A 214 6.01 -10.93 32.75
N ASN A 215 6.93 -11.46 31.94
CA ASN A 215 8.02 -12.28 32.44
C ASN A 215 8.93 -11.51 33.40
N HIS A 216 9.33 -10.28 33.06
CA HIS A 216 10.13 -9.43 33.97
C HIS A 216 9.38 -9.03 35.25
N ALA A 217 8.06 -8.83 35.19
CA ALA A 217 7.27 -8.55 36.38
C ALA A 217 7.08 -9.78 37.28
N SER A 218 7.22 -10.99 36.71
CA SER A 218 7.10 -12.28 37.41
C SER A 218 8.43 -12.82 37.94
N GLU A 219 9.58 -12.24 37.54
CA GLU A 219 10.87 -12.53 38.15
C GLU A 219 10.91 -11.93 39.56
N PHE A 220 10.47 -12.70 40.56
CA PHE A 220 10.82 -12.43 41.95
C PHE A 220 12.34 -12.51 42.09
N PRO A 221 13.01 -11.52 42.69
CA PRO A 221 14.43 -11.63 42.97
C PRO A 221 14.62 -12.84 43.90
N TYR A 222 15.54 -13.74 43.53
CA TYR A 222 15.95 -14.86 44.36
C TYR A 222 16.45 -14.30 45.70
N ASP A 223 15.64 -14.43 46.76
CA ASP A 223 16.03 -14.02 48.09
C ASP A 223 17.00 -15.07 48.65
N SER A 224 18.30 -14.79 48.55
CA SER A 224 19.37 -15.63 49.10
C SER A 224 19.42 -15.61 50.64
N SER A 225 18.39 -15.07 51.32
CA SER A 225 18.36 -14.93 52.78
C SER A 225 17.63 -16.07 53.50
N ILE A 226 17.12 -17.08 52.79
CA ILE A 226 16.52 -18.30 53.38
C ILE A 226 17.47 -19.50 53.26
N GLU A 227 18.70 -19.33 53.73
CA GLU A 227 19.55 -20.44 54.22
C GLU A 227 20.40 -19.90 55.38
N GLN A 228 19.86 -19.95 56.60
CA GLN A 228 20.62 -20.01 57.85
C GLN A 228 19.75 -20.46 59.02
#